data_AF-A0A497L5H1-F1
#
_entry.id   AF-A0A497L5H1-F1
#
_cell.length_a   1.000
_cell.length_b   1.000
_cell.length_c   1.000
_cell.angle_alpha   90.00
_cell.angle_beta   90.00
_cell.angle_gamma   90.00
#
_symmetry.space_group_name_H-M   'P 1'
#
loop_
_entity.id
_entity.type
_entity.pdbx_description
1 polymer ?
#
loop_
_entity_poly.entity_id
_entity_poly.type
_entity_poly.pdbx_seq_one_letter_code
_entity_poly.pdbx_strand_id
1 'polypeptide(L)'
;MPRALLGTSPFIGAGQFGPRSAYYYASFYGRPDRVAEVISAAVELGVLGIQPLSYPFLVEAIRMAQAELGIELAVVATIGPSDPLGDLRMFEGLDLRAVLLHGSLTDASHGPEVEDLFGRIREEGLLAGYVTHRPMRALE
;
A
#
# COMPACT_ATOMS: atom_id res chain seq x y z
N MET A 1 10.74 -3.80 10.93
CA MET A 1 10.41 -3.66 9.50
C MET A 1 11.49 -4.28 8.62
N PRO A 2 11.14 -4.95 7.50
CA PRO A 2 12.10 -5.32 6.47
C PRO A 2 12.81 -4.09 5.90
N ARG A 3 14.02 -4.30 5.38
CA ARG A 3 14.85 -3.21 4.83
C ARG A 3 14.42 -2.75 3.44
N ALA A 4 13.66 -3.57 2.73
CA ALA A 4 13.09 -3.29 1.43
C ALA A 4 11.62 -3.69 1.41
N LEU A 5 10.79 -2.88 0.77
CA LEU A 5 9.36 -3.14 0.56
C LEU A 5 9.08 -3.07 -0.94
N LEU A 6 8.27 -3.99 -1.46
CA LEU A 6 7.76 -3.91 -2.82
C LEU A 6 6.67 -2.83 -2.90
N GLY A 7 6.88 -1.79 -3.71
CA GLY A 7 5.86 -0.78 -4.01
C GLY A 7 4.86 -1.27 -5.06
N THR A 8 3.61 -0.82 -4.97
CA THR A 8 2.51 -1.33 -5.82
C THR A 8 1.96 -0.35 -6.85
N SER A 9 2.44 0.90 -6.88
CA SER A 9 1.97 1.90 -7.85
C SER A 9 2.11 1.50 -9.34
N PRO A 10 3.12 0.70 -9.77
CA PRO A 10 3.14 0.19 -11.14
C PRO A 10 1.90 -0.63 -11.47
N PHE A 11 1.39 -1.44 -10.54
CA PHE A 11 0.26 -2.34 -10.78
C PHE A 11 -1.07 -1.64 -11.03
N ILE A 12 -1.18 -0.36 -10.64
CA ILE A 12 -2.31 0.50 -10.99
C ILE A 12 -2.05 1.40 -12.20
N GLY A 13 -0.89 1.27 -12.85
CA GLY A 13 -0.49 2.16 -13.94
C GLY A 13 -0.39 3.62 -13.52
N ALA A 14 0.11 3.91 -12.31
CA ALA A 14 0.20 5.28 -11.82
C ALA A 14 0.94 6.21 -12.81
N GLY A 15 0.44 7.44 -13.01
CA GLY A 15 0.92 8.36 -14.04
C GLY A 15 2.38 8.80 -13.91
N GLN A 16 2.98 8.65 -12.71
CA GLN A 16 4.40 8.95 -12.46
C GLN A 16 5.39 8.14 -13.33
N PHE A 17 4.94 7.04 -13.95
CA PHE A 17 5.74 6.22 -14.86
C PHE A 17 5.65 6.66 -16.34
N GLY A 18 4.95 7.77 -16.63
CA GLY A 18 4.86 8.33 -17.97
C GLY A 18 4.27 7.34 -18.99
N PRO A 19 4.85 7.20 -20.20
CA PRO A 19 4.32 6.29 -21.22
C PRO A 19 4.24 4.81 -20.78
N ARG A 20 5.05 4.39 -19.80
CA ARG A 20 5.02 3.00 -19.29
C ARG A 20 3.78 2.70 -18.47
N SER A 21 3.11 3.72 -17.93
CA SER A 21 1.87 3.58 -17.15
C SER A 21 0.79 2.81 -17.91
N ALA A 22 0.64 3.07 -19.21
CA ALA A 22 -0.34 2.37 -20.05
C ALA A 22 -0.02 0.87 -20.19
N TYR A 23 1.27 0.53 -20.36
CA TYR A 23 1.72 -0.85 -20.39
C TYR A 23 1.47 -1.55 -19.06
N TYR A 24 1.86 -0.94 -17.94
CA TYR A 24 1.64 -1.53 -16.62
C TYR A 24 0.16 -1.71 -16.29
N TYR A 25 -0.68 -0.74 -16.63
CA TYR A 25 -2.13 -0.85 -16.46
C TYR A 25 -2.68 -2.05 -17.23
N ALA A 26 -2.33 -2.18 -18.51
CA ALA A 26 -2.79 -3.29 -19.34
C ALA A 26 -2.29 -4.66 -18.84
N SER A 27 -1.10 -4.71 -18.24
CA SER A 27 -0.49 -5.94 -17.72
C SER A 27 -1.02 -6.37 -16.35
N PHE A 28 -1.34 -5.43 -15.46
CA PHE A 28 -1.51 -5.73 -14.03
C PHE A 28 -2.86 -5.29 -13.43
N TYR A 29 -3.52 -4.27 -13.98
CA TYR A 29 -4.71 -3.71 -13.34
C TYR A 29 -5.85 -4.74 -13.34
N GLY A 30 -6.35 -5.07 -12.15
CA GLY A 30 -7.40 -6.09 -11.97
C GLY A 30 -6.94 -7.52 -12.29
N ARG A 31 -5.63 -7.79 -12.29
CA ARG A 31 -5.04 -9.12 -12.57
C ARG A 31 -4.20 -9.59 -11.37
N PRO A 32 -4.85 -10.09 -10.30
CA PRO A 32 -4.16 -10.47 -9.08
C PRO A 32 -3.13 -11.59 -9.30
N ASP A 33 -3.37 -12.49 -10.25
CA ASP A 33 -2.44 -13.53 -10.70
C ASP A 33 -1.11 -12.94 -11.18
N ARG A 34 -1.17 -11.95 -12.06
CA ARG A 34 0.02 -11.30 -12.62
C ARG A 34 0.79 -10.48 -11.60
N VAL A 35 0.06 -9.90 -10.65
CA VAL A 35 0.70 -9.18 -9.54
C VAL A 35 1.36 -10.16 -8.58
N ALA A 36 0.71 -11.28 -8.27
CA ALA A 36 1.26 -12.33 -7.40
C ALA A 36 2.57 -12.89 -7.97
N GLU A 37 2.66 -13.13 -9.28
CA GLU A 37 3.92 -13.54 -9.94
C GLU A 37 5.08 -12.57 -9.64
N VAL A 38 4.83 -11.25 -9.68
CA VAL A 38 5.84 -10.24 -9.37
C VAL A 38 6.17 -10.21 -7.88
N ILE A 39 5.17 -10.38 -7.01
CA ILE A 39 5.38 -10.48 -5.56
C ILE A 39 6.27 -11.69 -5.26
N SER A 40 5.98 -12.86 -5.83
CA SER A 40 6.76 -14.07 -5.62
C SER A 40 8.19 -13.92 -6.09
N ALA A 41 8.41 -13.35 -7.28
CA ALA A 41 9.76 -13.04 -7.77
C ALA A 41 10.52 -12.06 -6.86
N ALA A 42 9.85 -11.08 -6.25
CA ALA A 42 10.47 -10.17 -5.29
C ALA A 42 10.86 -10.89 -3.99
N VAL A 43 10.03 -11.83 -3.52
CA VAL A 43 10.32 -12.66 -2.34
C VAL A 43 11.54 -13.55 -2.56
N GLU A 44 11.67 -14.17 -3.74
CA GLU A 44 12.86 -14.96 -4.11
C GLU A 44 14.16 -14.15 -4.04
N LEU A 45 14.07 -12.83 -4.29
CA LEU A 45 15.18 -11.88 -4.16
C LEU A 45 15.40 -11.37 -2.72
N GLY A 46 14.64 -11.89 -1.75
CA GLY A 46 14.74 -11.55 -0.32
C GLY A 46 13.88 -10.36 0.12
N VAL A 47 12.94 -9.89 -0.70
CA VAL A 47 12.02 -8.81 -0.32
C VAL A 47 10.83 -9.40 0.45
N LEU A 48 10.87 -9.28 1.79
CA LEU A 48 9.88 -9.86 2.70
C LEU A 48 8.84 -8.85 3.21
N GLY A 49 8.62 -7.76 2.48
CA GLY A 49 7.59 -6.79 2.80
C GLY A 49 7.05 -6.07 1.58
N ILE A 50 5.84 -5.54 1.72
CA ILE A 50 5.09 -4.92 0.63
C ILE A 50 4.36 -3.67 1.11
N GLN A 51 4.29 -2.66 0.24
CA GLN A 51 3.54 -1.43 0.47
C GLN A 51 2.38 -1.31 -0.52
N PRO A 52 1.23 -1.96 -0.24
CA PRO A 52 0.06 -1.91 -1.12
C PRO A 52 -0.74 -0.61 -0.98
N LEU A 53 -1.27 -0.15 -2.12
CA LEU A 53 -2.45 0.72 -2.15
C LEU A 53 -3.70 -0.11 -1.88
N SER A 54 -4.76 0.51 -1.36
CA SER A 54 -6.04 -0.12 -1.02
C SER A 54 -6.89 -0.49 -2.24
N TYR A 55 -6.43 -1.44 -3.06
CA TYR A 55 -7.19 -2.02 -4.17
C TYR A 55 -7.45 -3.51 -3.90
N PRO A 56 -8.69 -4.01 -4.09
CA PRO A 56 -9.03 -5.40 -3.76
C PRO A 56 -8.13 -6.42 -4.45
N PHE A 57 -7.81 -6.21 -5.73
CA PHE A 57 -6.94 -7.11 -6.49
C PHE A 57 -5.49 -7.13 -5.99
N LEU A 58 -5.01 -6.07 -5.33
CA LEU A 58 -3.67 -6.07 -4.73
C LEU A 58 -3.64 -6.88 -3.44
N VAL A 59 -4.69 -6.78 -2.61
CA VAL A 59 -4.83 -7.59 -1.41
C VAL A 59 -4.97 -9.06 -1.77
N GLU A 60 -5.75 -9.37 -2.81
CA GLU A 60 -5.87 -10.73 -3.35
C GLU A 60 -4.52 -11.27 -3.84
N ALA A 61 -3.76 -10.47 -4.60
CA ALA A 61 -2.43 -10.86 -5.07
C ALA A 61 -1.45 -11.18 -3.93
N ILE A 62 -1.49 -10.40 -2.83
CA ILE A 62 -0.69 -10.67 -1.63
C ILE A 62 -1.08 -12.02 -1.02
N ARG A 63 -2.37 -12.29 -0.85
CA ARG A 63 -2.85 -13.57 -0.30
C ARG A 63 -2.46 -14.75 -1.19
N MET A 64 -2.56 -14.59 -2.52
CA MET A 64 -2.12 -15.60 -3.48
C MET A 64 -0.63 -15.93 -3.32
N ALA A 65 0.23 -14.91 -3.35
CA ALA A 65 1.68 -15.12 -3.22
C ALA A 65 2.07 -15.72 -1.87
N GLN A 66 1.44 -15.27 -0.78
CA GLN A 66 1.66 -15.85 0.56
C GLN A 66 1.25 -17.33 0.63
N ALA A 67 0.08 -17.67 0.07
CA ALA A 67 -0.42 -19.04 0.04
C ALA A 67 0.47 -19.97 -0.81
N GLU A 68 0.94 -19.48 -1.96
CA GLU A 68 1.84 -20.22 -2.85
C GLU A 68 3.20 -20.49 -2.19
N LEU A 69 3.77 -19.49 -1.52
CA LEU A 69 5.12 -19.55 -0.96
C LEU A 69 5.16 -20.08 0.48
N GLY A 70 4.01 -20.19 1.16
CA GLY A 70 3.93 -20.59 2.56
C GLY A 70 4.59 -19.61 3.53
N ILE A 71 4.49 -18.30 3.24
CA ILE A 71 5.08 -17.23 4.06
C ILE A 71 4.05 -16.16 4.40
N GLU A 72 4.39 -15.31 5.37
CA GLU A 72 3.69 -14.05 5.64
C GLU A 72 4.58 -12.85 5.28
N LEU A 73 4.03 -11.89 4.54
CA LEU A 73 4.72 -10.66 4.18
C LEU A 73 4.39 -9.57 5.19
N ALA A 74 5.39 -8.79 5.57
CA ALA A 74 5.15 -7.58 6.35
C ALA A 74 4.44 -6.53 5.48
N VAL A 75 3.22 -6.14 5.86
CA VAL A 75 2.40 -5.19 5.10
C VAL A 75 2.52 -3.79 5.70
N VAL A 76 2.80 -2.82 4.83
CA VAL A 76 2.68 -1.37 5.11
C VAL A 76 1.61 -0.79 4.20
N ALA A 77 0.36 -0.76 4.67
CA ALA A 77 -0.75 -0.33 3.84
C ALA A 77 -0.68 1.18 3.55
N THR A 78 -1.19 1.60 2.39
CA THR A 78 -1.43 3.01 2.07
C THR A 78 -2.92 3.22 1.81
N ILE A 79 -3.58 3.98 2.69
CA ILE A 79 -5.03 4.23 2.65
C ILE A 79 -5.37 5.60 2.04
N GLY A 80 -6.45 5.64 1.26
CA GLY A 80 -6.87 6.79 0.48
C GLY A 80 -7.93 7.67 1.16
N PRO A 81 -8.32 8.79 0.53
CA PRO A 81 -9.24 9.77 1.12
C PRO A 81 -10.73 9.38 1.06
N SER A 82 -11.11 8.42 0.20
CA SER A 82 -12.52 8.13 -0.09
C SER A 82 -13.22 7.38 1.06
N ASP A 83 -12.59 6.33 1.59
CA ASP A 83 -13.04 5.59 2.76
C ASP A 83 -11.82 5.00 3.50
N PRO A 84 -11.06 5.83 4.25
CA PRO A 84 -9.82 5.40 4.89
C PRO A 84 -10.00 4.20 5.85
N LEU A 85 -11.13 4.13 6.55
CA LEU A 85 -11.42 3.02 7.47
C LEU A 85 -11.86 1.76 6.72
N GLY A 86 -12.60 1.90 5.62
CA GLY A 86 -12.88 0.78 4.71
C GLY A 86 -11.61 0.21 4.10
N ASP A 87 -10.73 1.08 3.63
CA ASP A 87 -9.40 0.72 3.13
C ASP A 87 -8.58 -0.06 4.16
N LEU A 88 -8.58 0.38 5.43
CA LEU A 88 -7.88 -0.32 6.51
C LEU A 88 -8.39 -1.75 6.69
N ARG A 89 -9.72 -1.94 6.72
CA ARG A 89 -10.35 -3.26 6.88
C ARG A 89 -10.01 -4.24 5.75
N MET A 90 -9.62 -3.76 4.57
CA MET A 90 -9.24 -4.64 3.46
C MET A 90 -8.02 -5.52 3.79
N PHE A 91 -7.15 -5.04 4.69
CA PHE A 91 -5.93 -5.72 5.10
C PHE A 91 -6.10 -6.65 6.30
N GLU A 92 -7.34 -6.85 6.79
CA GLU A 92 -7.62 -7.83 7.84
C GLU A 92 -7.09 -9.23 7.47
N GLY A 93 -6.47 -9.88 8.47
CA GLY A 93 -5.86 -11.20 8.32
C GLY A 93 -4.49 -11.21 7.62
N LEU A 94 -3.90 -10.05 7.33
CA LEU A 94 -2.51 -9.92 6.91
C LEU A 94 -1.64 -9.41 8.07
N ASP A 95 -0.32 -9.63 8.02
CA ASP A 95 0.65 -9.06 8.96
C ASP A 95 0.85 -7.55 8.69
N LEU A 96 -0.19 -6.78 8.99
CA LEU A 96 -0.22 -5.32 8.88
C LEU A 96 0.57 -4.70 10.03
N ARG A 97 1.66 -3.99 9.70
CA ARG A 97 2.58 -3.41 10.69
C ARG A 97 2.53 -1.89 10.76
N ALA A 98 2.18 -1.27 9.65
CA ALA A 98 2.06 0.17 9.56
C ALA A 98 1.01 0.57 8.51
N VAL A 99 0.43 1.75 8.71
CA VAL A 99 -0.56 2.34 7.81
C VAL A 99 -0.12 3.75 7.49
N LEU A 100 -0.04 4.05 6.20
CA LEU A 100 0.33 5.35 5.67
C LEU A 100 -0.90 6.03 5.05
N LEU A 101 -1.14 7.27 5.42
CA LEU A 101 -2.14 8.10 4.74
C LEU A 101 -1.60 8.54 3.38
N HIS A 102 -2.36 8.31 2.31
CA HIS A 102 -1.96 8.66 0.96
C HIS A 102 -1.76 10.18 0.81
N GLY A 103 -0.85 10.60 -0.09
CA GLY A 103 -0.53 12.00 -0.32
C GLY A 103 -1.74 12.87 -0.69
N SER A 104 -2.73 12.31 -1.39
CA SER A 104 -3.94 13.06 -1.75
C SER A 104 -4.86 13.35 -0.56
N LEU A 105 -4.80 12.53 0.50
CA LEU A 105 -5.52 12.75 1.74
C LEU A 105 -4.78 13.78 2.58
N THR A 106 -3.49 13.56 2.77
CA THR A 106 -2.64 14.40 3.65
C THR A 106 -2.39 15.80 3.09
N ASP A 107 -2.23 15.94 1.77
CA ASP A 107 -1.99 17.24 1.12
C ASP A 107 -3.27 18.10 1.02
N ALA A 108 -4.44 17.49 1.25
CA ALA A 108 -5.76 18.12 1.16
C ALA A 108 -6.45 18.32 2.53
N SER A 109 -6.10 17.51 3.53
CA SER A 109 -6.67 17.55 4.88
C SER A 109 -5.99 18.58 5.78
N HIS A 110 -6.69 18.92 6.86
CA HIS A 110 -6.16 19.75 7.93
C HIS A 110 -5.62 18.88 9.07
N GLY A 111 -4.77 19.45 9.92
CA GLY A 111 -4.15 18.75 11.06
C GLY A 111 -5.11 17.89 11.89
N PRO A 112 -6.31 18.37 12.29
CA PRO A 112 -7.24 17.58 13.08
C PRO A 112 -7.76 16.30 12.41
N GLU A 113 -8.00 16.32 11.10
CA GLU A 113 -8.49 15.15 10.36
C GLU A 113 -7.40 14.07 10.28
N VAL A 114 -6.15 14.49 10.02
CA VAL A 114 -4.99 13.59 10.01
C VAL A 114 -4.74 13.00 11.40
N GLU A 115 -4.86 13.81 12.45
CA GLU A 115 -4.65 13.35 13.83
C GLU A 115 -5.75 12.38 14.28
N ASP A 116 -7.02 12.60 13.91
CA ASP A 116 -8.11 11.65 14.18
C ASP A 116 -7.83 10.28 13.52
N LEU A 117 -7.44 10.27 12.24
CA LEU A 117 -7.08 9.04 11.55
C LEU A 117 -5.86 8.35 12.18
N PHE A 118 -4.85 9.10 12.61
CA PHE A 118 -3.73 8.53 13.37
C PHE A 118 -4.18 7.93 14.69
N GLY A 119 -5.11 8.58 15.40
CA GLY A 119 -5.75 8.02 16.59
C GLY A 119 -6.36 6.66 16.31
N ARG A 120 -7.23 6.57 15.30
CA ARG A 120 -7.89 5.32 14.88
C ARG A 120 -6.91 4.21 14.52
N ILE A 121 -5.87 4.52 13.75
CA ILE A 121 -4.83 3.55 13.37
C ILE A 121 -4.07 3.04 14.61
N ARG A 122 -3.70 3.95 15.52
CA ARG A 122 -2.96 3.60 16.74
C ARG A 122 -3.82 2.82 17.74
N GLU A 123 -5.13 3.04 17.78
CA GLU A 123 -6.07 2.25 18.59
C GLU A 123 -6.05 0.76 18.21
N GLU A 124 -5.73 0.43 16.95
CA GLU A 124 -5.52 -0.94 16.47
C GLU A 124 -4.11 -1.49 16.77
N GLY A 125 -3.27 -0.72 17.48
CA GLY A 125 -1.89 -1.10 17.80
C GLY A 125 -0.90 -0.94 16.64
N LEU A 126 -1.31 -0.26 15.56
CA LEU A 126 -0.52 -0.11 14.34
C LEU A 126 0.34 1.16 14.36
N LEU A 127 1.47 1.13 13.65
CA LEU A 127 2.24 2.34 13.37
C LEU A 127 1.49 3.20 12.35
N ALA A 128 1.30 4.48 12.65
CA ALA A 128 0.67 5.44 11.75
C ALA A 128 1.70 6.40 11.15
N GLY A 129 1.59 6.67 9.84
CA GLY A 129 2.41 7.65 9.15
C GLY A 129 1.67 8.30 7.99
N TYR A 130 2.31 9.25 7.32
CA TYR A 130 1.75 9.94 6.16
C TYR A 130 2.74 9.97 5.00
N VAL A 131 2.18 10.01 3.79
CA VAL A 131 2.90 10.35 2.55
C VAL A 131 2.53 11.78 2.17
N THR A 132 3.38 12.51 1.46
CA THR A 132 3.03 13.83 0.90
C THR A 132 3.60 13.95 -0.50
N HIS A 133 2.85 14.58 -1.41
CA HIS A 133 3.39 15.00 -2.72
C HIS A 133 4.00 16.41 -2.65
N ARG A 134 3.90 17.08 -1.51
CA ARG A 134 4.35 18.45 -1.26
C ARG A 134 5.30 18.49 -0.05
N PRO A 135 6.47 17.85 -0.13
CA PRO A 135 7.39 17.70 1.01
C PRO A 135 7.78 19.04 1.65
N MET A 136 7.86 20.11 0.88
CA MET A 136 8.20 21.44 1.42
C MET A 136 7.13 22.02 2.35
N ARG A 137 5.85 21.67 2.17
CA ARG A 137 4.78 22.13 3.07
C ARG A 137 4.82 21.48 4.44
N ALA A 138 5.49 20.33 4.57
CA ALA A 138 5.66 19.68 5.87
C ALA A 138 6.69 20.38 6.77
N LEU A 139 7.38 21.41 6.25
CA LEU A 139 8.38 22.20 6.97
C LEU A 139 7.87 23.60 7.39
N GLU A 140 6.67 23.98 6.98
CA GLU A 140 6.00 25.26 7.31
C GLU A 140 5.19 25.12 8.60
#